data_AF-A0A1Q3AL81-F1
#
_entry.id   AF-A0A1Q3AL81-F1
#
_cell.length_a   1.000
_cell.length_b   1.000
_cell.length_c   1.000
_cell.angle_alpha   90.00
_cell.angle_beta   90.00
_cell.angle_gamma   90.00
#
_symmetry.space_group_name_H-M   'P 1'
#
loop_
_entity.id
_entity.type
_entity.pdbx_description
1 polymer ?
#
loop_
_entity_poly.entity_id
_entity_poly.type
_entity_poly.pdbx_seq_one_letter_code
_entity_poly.pdbx_strand_id
1 'polypeptide(L)'
;IKFDDKILGNILNVPVAGSKFFETKKWPEDLELLLEDCLRVFYPNENIFGGMAKPTNLIGADHKLLHHITATHILPTSRGHEKMSYQDLYIMWHVVTSKPLNLPHLIMKNMMRATSK
;
A
#
# COMPACT_ATOMS: atom_id res chain seq x y z
N ILE A 1 -15.71 9.13 22.35
CA ILE A 1 -15.71 7.86 21.59
C ILE A 1 -14.32 7.68 21.00
N LYS A 2 -13.66 6.54 21.20
CA LYS A 2 -12.39 6.24 20.54
C LYS A 2 -12.72 5.69 19.16
N PHE A 3 -12.46 6.46 18.10
CA PHE A 3 -12.67 6.01 16.72
C PHE A 3 -11.53 5.08 16.32
N ASP A 4 -11.83 3.81 16.02
CA ASP A 4 -10.86 2.78 15.66
C ASP A 4 -11.22 2.04 14.37
N ASP A 5 -10.33 1.14 13.92
CA ASP A 5 -10.50 0.39 12.67
C ASP A 5 -11.75 -0.51 12.67
N LYS A 6 -12.18 -0.99 13.85
CA LYS A 6 -13.42 -1.76 14.00
C LYS A 6 -14.65 -0.92 13.74
N ILE A 7 -14.73 0.27 14.35
CA ILE A 7 -15.86 1.19 14.13
C ILE A 7 -15.91 1.60 12.65
N LEU A 8 -14.76 1.94 12.06
CA LEU A 8 -14.71 2.31 10.64
C LEU A 8 -15.12 1.14 9.72
N GLY A 9 -14.68 -0.08 10.01
CA GLY A 9 -15.09 -1.26 9.25
C GLY A 9 -16.60 -1.50 9.30
N ASN A 10 -17.22 -1.32 10.47
CA ASN A 10 -18.67 -1.42 10.64
C ASN A 10 -19.41 -0.33 9.85
N ILE A 11 -18.93 0.90 9.85
CA ILE A 11 -19.53 2.01 9.09
C ILE A 11 -19.47 1.75 7.58
N LEU A 12 -18.34 1.27 7.09
CA LEU A 12 -18.13 0.98 5.67
C LEU A 12 -18.72 -0.36 5.22
N ASN A 13 -19.23 -1.17 6.16
CA ASN A 13 -19.67 -2.54 5.93
C ASN A 13 -18.59 -3.41 5.25
N VAL A 14 -17.34 -3.32 5.73
CA VAL A 14 -16.21 -4.10 5.22
C VAL A 14 -15.51 -4.90 6.34
N PRO A 15 -14.94 -6.08 6.03
CA PRO A 15 -14.23 -6.88 7.03
C PRO A 15 -13.01 -6.16 7.61
N VAL A 16 -12.82 -6.27 8.93
CA VAL A 16 -11.64 -5.78 9.66
C VAL A 16 -10.66 -6.94 9.81
N ALA A 17 -10.25 -7.52 8.70
CA ALA A 17 -9.42 -8.73 8.63
C ALA A 17 -8.16 -8.52 7.77
N GLY A 18 -7.22 -9.45 7.86
CA GLY A 18 -5.99 -9.42 7.08
C GLY A 18 -4.88 -8.56 7.69
N SER A 19 -3.81 -8.41 6.92
CA SER A 19 -2.57 -7.81 7.39
C SER A 19 -2.73 -6.31 7.69
N LYS A 20 -2.04 -5.86 8.73
CA LYS A 20 -2.04 -4.48 9.21
C LYS A 20 -0.61 -3.93 9.14
N PHE A 21 -0.32 -3.15 8.11
CA PHE A 21 0.96 -2.48 7.99
C PHE A 21 0.74 -1.03 7.56
N PHE A 22 1.38 -0.10 8.27
CA PHE A 22 1.36 1.32 7.95
C PHE A 22 2.67 1.95 8.40
N GLU A 23 3.72 1.75 7.61
CA GLU A 23 4.98 2.46 7.77
C GLU A 23 5.50 2.93 6.43
N THR A 24 6.13 4.11 6.41
CA THR A 24 6.58 4.74 5.15
C THR A 24 8.06 4.49 4.85
N LYS A 25 8.86 4.22 5.89
CA LYS A 25 10.34 4.19 5.80
C LYS A 25 10.92 2.77 5.78
N LYS A 26 10.14 1.78 6.21
CA LYS A 26 10.58 0.39 6.33
C LYS A 26 9.62 -0.50 5.56
N TRP A 27 10.10 -1.65 5.14
CA TRP A 27 9.27 -2.75 4.66
C TRP A 27 8.81 -3.59 5.87
N PRO A 28 7.61 -4.21 5.87
CA PRO A 28 7.23 -5.14 6.92
C PRO A 28 8.23 -6.29 7.05
N GLU A 29 8.57 -6.64 8.30
CA GLU A 29 9.31 -7.86 8.61
C GLU A 29 8.32 -9.03 8.63
N ASP A 30 7.88 -9.46 7.44
CA ASP A 30 6.95 -10.57 7.25
C ASP A 30 7.60 -11.63 6.37
N LEU A 31 7.72 -12.85 6.91
CA LEU A 31 8.40 -13.98 6.25
C LEU A 31 7.67 -14.46 4.99
N GLU A 32 6.37 -14.23 4.88
CA GLU A 32 5.60 -14.55 3.67
C GLU A 32 5.64 -13.41 2.63
N LEU A 33 6.21 -12.26 2.99
CA LEU A 33 6.19 -11.04 2.19
C LEU A 33 7.61 -10.49 1.99
N LEU A 34 8.41 -11.23 1.24
CA LEU A 34 9.73 -10.78 0.82
C LEU A 34 9.59 -9.62 -0.16
N LEU A 35 10.32 -8.53 0.11
CA LEU A 35 10.32 -7.32 -0.72
C LEU A 35 10.75 -7.64 -2.16
N GLU A 36 11.72 -8.53 -2.32
CA GLU A 36 12.25 -8.95 -3.61
C GLU A 36 11.16 -9.62 -4.47
N ASP A 37 10.34 -10.47 -3.87
CA ASP A 37 9.26 -11.16 -4.58
C ASP A 37 8.14 -10.18 -4.96
N CYS A 38 7.85 -9.20 -4.10
CA CYS A 38 6.94 -8.12 -4.46
C CYS A 38 7.47 -7.31 -5.64
N LEU A 39 8.75 -6.94 -5.61
CA LEU A 39 9.37 -6.16 -6.68
C LEU A 39 9.39 -6.92 -8.01
N ARG A 40 9.61 -8.24 -8.01
CA ARG A 40 9.56 -9.07 -9.22
C ARG A 40 8.19 -9.06 -9.91
N VAL A 41 7.10 -8.96 -9.15
CA VAL A 41 5.74 -8.87 -9.71
C VAL A 41 5.54 -7.59 -10.52
N PHE A 42 6.06 -6.46 -10.03
CA PHE A 42 5.83 -5.16 -10.66
C PHE A 42 6.95 -4.72 -11.60
N TYR A 43 8.19 -5.15 -11.37
CA TYR A 43 9.40 -4.78 -12.09
C TYR A 43 10.22 -6.03 -12.49
N PRO A 44 9.72 -6.86 -13.43
CA PRO A 44 10.35 -8.15 -13.76
C PRO A 44 11.75 -8.02 -14.40
N ASN A 45 12.09 -6.86 -14.99
CA ASN A 45 13.28 -6.66 -15.81
C ASN A 45 14.31 -5.69 -15.21
N GLU A 46 14.07 -5.17 -14.00
CA GLU A 46 14.92 -4.15 -13.38
C GLU A 46 15.96 -4.76 -12.45
N ASN A 47 17.13 -4.12 -12.36
CA ASN A 47 18.09 -4.41 -11.31
C ASN A 47 17.49 -3.93 -9.98
N ILE A 48 16.89 -4.87 -9.25
CA ILE A 48 16.05 -4.67 -8.07
C ILE A 48 16.81 -3.90 -6.96
N PHE A 49 18.14 -3.92 -6.97
CA PHE A 49 19.04 -3.37 -5.95
C PHE A 49 19.31 -1.85 -5.99
N GLY A 50 18.75 -1.10 -6.94
CA GLY A 50 18.78 0.37 -6.89
C GLY A 50 17.81 0.94 -5.85
N GLY A 51 18.11 2.11 -5.27
CA GLY A 51 17.33 2.75 -4.22
C GLY A 51 15.79 2.73 -4.39
N MET A 52 15.12 2.87 -3.25
CA MET A 52 13.72 2.55 -2.99
C MET A 52 12.65 3.21 -3.88
N ALA A 53 12.93 4.40 -4.40
CA ALA A 53 11.98 5.14 -5.23
C ALA A 53 11.95 4.58 -6.66
N LYS A 54 11.22 3.49 -6.86
CA LYS A 54 11.04 2.90 -8.19
C LYS A 54 10.11 3.77 -9.04
N PRO A 55 10.52 4.16 -10.25
CA PRO A 55 9.72 5.05 -11.07
C PRO A 55 8.56 4.28 -11.71
N THR A 56 7.38 4.87 -11.70
CA THR A 56 6.14 4.22 -12.14
C THR A 56 6.08 4.02 -13.66
N ASN A 57 6.93 4.70 -14.44
CA ASN A 57 6.98 4.55 -15.89
C ASN A 57 7.42 3.14 -16.34
N LEU A 58 8.14 2.39 -15.50
CA LEU A 58 8.69 1.06 -15.79
C LEU A 58 7.69 -0.10 -15.61
N ILE A 59 6.54 0.13 -14.97
CA ILE A 59 5.53 -0.92 -14.76
C ILE A 59 4.48 -0.91 -15.89
N GLY A 60 3.84 -2.06 -16.12
CA GLY A 60 2.78 -2.21 -17.12
C GLY A 60 1.57 -1.32 -16.86
N ALA A 61 0.73 -1.12 -17.89
CA ALA A 61 -0.43 -0.22 -17.82
C ALA A 61 -1.41 -0.57 -16.68
N ASP A 62 -1.69 -1.86 -16.49
CA ASP A 62 -2.61 -2.33 -15.43
C ASP A 62 -2.04 -2.03 -14.03
N HIS A 63 -0.74 -2.22 -13.84
CA HIS A 63 -0.07 -1.88 -12.58
C HIS A 63 -0.02 -0.37 -12.34
N LYS A 64 0.12 0.46 -13.38
CA LYS A 64 0.01 1.92 -13.27
C LYS A 64 -1.39 2.33 -12.82
N LEU A 65 -2.44 1.75 -13.42
CA LEU A 65 -3.81 1.99 -13.00
C LEU A 65 -4.02 1.62 -11.54
N LEU A 66 -3.53 0.45 -11.12
CA LEU A 66 -3.62 0.01 -9.73
C LEU A 66 -2.86 0.94 -8.76
N HIS A 67 -1.68 1.43 -9.17
CA HIS A 67 -0.93 2.43 -8.40
C HIS A 67 -1.72 3.73 -8.24
N HIS A 68 -2.33 4.23 -9.31
CA HIS A 68 -3.16 5.42 -9.24
C HIS A 68 -4.35 5.22 -8.30
N ILE A 69 -5.09 4.11 -8.41
CA ILE A 69 -6.20 3.79 -7.49
C ILE A 69 -5.69 3.76 -6.04
N THR A 70 -4.56 3.10 -5.80
CA THR A 70 -3.96 3.00 -4.45
C THR A 70 -3.61 4.37 -3.89
N ALA A 71 -2.90 5.21 -4.65
CA ALA A 71 -2.39 6.50 -4.19
C ALA A 71 -3.47 7.60 -4.10
N THR A 72 -4.64 7.40 -4.70
CA THR A 72 -5.73 8.39 -4.71
C THR A 72 -6.91 7.99 -3.83
N HIS A 73 -7.25 6.70 -3.73
CA HIS A 73 -8.44 6.23 -3.03
C HIS A 73 -8.12 5.47 -1.73
N ILE A 74 -7.05 4.68 -1.69
CA ILE A 74 -6.71 3.85 -0.51
C ILE A 74 -5.79 4.61 0.44
N LEU A 75 -4.70 5.16 -0.08
CA LEU A 75 -3.77 6.04 0.62
C LEU A 75 -3.65 7.39 -0.10
N PRO A 76 -4.70 8.22 -0.08
CA PRO A 76 -4.59 9.59 -0.56
C PRO A 76 -3.38 10.28 0.08
N THR A 77 -2.40 10.65 -0.75
CA THR A 77 -1.23 11.42 -0.34
C THR A 77 -1.07 12.63 -1.25
N SER A 78 -0.56 13.74 -0.72
CA SER A 78 -0.18 14.90 -1.54
C SER A 78 1.12 14.69 -2.33
N ARG A 79 1.64 13.46 -2.34
CA ARG A 79 2.89 13.10 -3.02
C ARG A 79 2.58 12.84 -4.50
N GLY A 80 3.46 13.29 -5.39
CA GLY A 80 3.35 12.99 -6.82
C GLY A 80 3.35 11.48 -7.11
N HIS A 81 2.64 11.08 -8.16
CA HIS A 81 2.46 9.67 -8.56
C HIS A 81 3.59 9.11 -9.45
N GLU A 82 4.72 9.82 -9.54
CA GLU A 82 5.85 9.43 -10.38
C GLU A 82 6.69 8.28 -9.79
N LYS A 83 6.62 8.09 -8.47
CA LYS A 83 7.43 7.14 -7.71
C LYS A 83 6.54 6.30 -6.82
N MET A 84 6.81 5.00 -6.78
CA MET A 84 6.15 4.06 -5.88
C MET A 84 6.85 4.04 -4.51
N SER A 85 6.09 4.06 -3.43
CA SER A 85 6.59 3.86 -2.07
C SER A 85 6.48 2.40 -1.61
N TYR A 86 7.15 2.02 -0.51
CA TYR A 86 6.91 0.72 0.14
C TYR A 86 5.44 0.52 0.49
N GLN A 87 4.76 1.59 0.89
CA GLN A 87 3.36 1.49 1.28
C GLN A 87 2.44 1.24 0.09
N ASP A 88 2.72 1.88 -1.05
CA ASP A 88 2.02 1.61 -2.30
C ASP A 88 2.26 0.17 -2.76
N LEU A 89 3.54 -0.25 -2.78
CA LEU A 89 3.94 -1.59 -3.19
C LEU A 89 3.27 -2.67 -2.33
N TYR A 90 3.22 -2.46 -1.01
CA TYR A 90 2.56 -3.35 -0.06
C TYR A 90 1.08 -3.55 -0.39
N ILE A 91 0.33 -2.46 -0.57
CA ILE A 91 -1.11 -2.52 -0.86
C ILE A 91 -1.35 -3.17 -2.22
N MET A 92 -0.61 -2.74 -3.24
CA MET A 92 -0.74 -3.28 -4.59
C MET A 92 -0.46 -4.78 -4.60
N TRP A 93 0.56 -5.26 -3.86
CA TRP A 93 0.85 -6.68 -3.75
C TRP A 93 -0.32 -7.46 -3.16
N HIS A 94 -0.94 -6.97 -2.08
CA HIS A 94 -2.12 -7.60 -1.49
C HIS A 94 -3.29 -7.70 -2.47
N VAL A 95 -3.51 -6.67 -3.29
CA VAL A 95 -4.55 -6.68 -4.34
C VAL A 95 -4.22 -7.70 -5.42
N VAL A 96 -2.99 -7.69 -5.96
CA VAL A 96 -2.57 -8.61 -7.04
C VAL A 96 -2.59 -10.06 -6.59
N THR A 97 -2.18 -10.34 -5.36
CA THR A 97 -2.13 -11.70 -4.79
C THR A 97 -3.45 -12.15 -4.16
N SER A 98 -4.46 -11.27 -4.11
CA SER A 98 -5.73 -11.52 -3.43
C SER A 98 -5.57 -11.91 -1.95
N LYS A 99 -4.49 -11.46 -1.29
CA LYS A 99 -4.22 -11.71 0.12
C LYS A 99 -4.99 -10.70 0.98
N PRO A 100 -5.68 -11.13 2.06
CA PRO A 100 -6.47 -10.24 2.89
C PRO A 100 -5.67 -9.05 3.44
N LEU A 101 -6.21 -7.84 3.25
CA LEU A 101 -5.63 -6.58 3.71
C LEU A 101 -6.66 -5.82 4.56
N ASN A 102 -6.23 -5.29 5.70
CA ASN A 102 -7.13 -4.56 6.57
C ASN A 102 -7.34 -3.12 6.09
N LEU A 103 -8.27 -2.94 5.15
CA LEU A 103 -8.57 -1.64 4.54
C LEU A 103 -9.00 -0.57 5.56
N PRO A 104 -9.90 -0.85 6.54
CA PRO A 104 -10.24 0.13 7.58
C PRO A 104 -9.02 0.61 8.38
N HIS A 105 -8.09 -0.28 8.69
CA HIS A 105 -6.86 0.08 9.40
C HIS A 105 -6.02 1.08 8.60
N LEU A 106 -5.85 0.85 7.29
CA LEU A 106 -5.08 1.74 6.41
C LEU A 106 -5.71 3.13 6.30
N ILE A 107 -7.02 3.19 6.09
CA ILE A 107 -7.76 4.46 5.99
C ILE A 107 -7.63 5.24 7.30
N MET A 108 -7.86 4.57 8.44
CA MET A 108 -7.74 5.19 9.77
C MET A 108 -6.34 5.78 10.00
N LYS A 109 -5.30 5.01 9.70
CA LYS A 109 -3.91 5.47 9.85
C LYS A 109 -3.59 6.64 8.92
N ASN A 110 -4.13 6.64 7.69
CA ASN A 110 -3.96 7.75 6.76
C ASN A 110 -4.66 9.03 7.25
N MET A 111 -5.89 8.89 7.77
CA MET A 111 -6.63 10.01 8.37
C MET A 111 -5.86 10.62 9.55
N MET A 112 -5.37 9.79 10.47
CA MET A 112 -4.56 10.26 11.60
C MET A 112 -3.28 10.97 11.14
N ARG A 113 -2.60 10.43 10.12
CA ARG A 113 -1.42 11.09 9.52
C ARG A 113 -1.76 12.48 8.95
N ALA A 114 -2.92 12.63 8.33
CA ALA A 114 -3.35 13.91 7.76
C ALA A 114 -3.68 14.97 8.84
N THR A 115 -4.13 14.55 10.03
CA THR A 115 -4.50 15.44 11.13
C THR A 115 -3.34 15.81 12.05
N SER A 116 -2.29 15.00 12.13
CA SER A 116 -1.16 15.19 13.05
C SER A 116 -0.11 16.21 12.58
N LYS A 117 -0.55 17.33 11.99
CA LYS A 117 0.36 18.44 11.60
C LYS A 117 0.92 19.18 12.81
#